data_AF-A0A2X1N1J2-F1
#
_entry.id   AF-A0A2X1N1J2-F1
#
_cell.length_a   1.000
_cell.length_b   1.000
_cell.length_c   1.000
_cell.angle_alpha   90.00
_cell.angle_beta   90.00
_cell.angle_gamma   90.00
#
_symmetry.space_group_name_H-M   'P 1'
#
loop_
_entity.id
_entity.type
_entity.pdbx_description
1 polymer ?
#
loop_
_entity_poly.entity_id
_entity_poly.type
_entity_poly.pdbx_seq_one_letter_code
_entity_poly.pdbx_strand_id
1 'polypeptide(L)'
;MLLPIRFFCADRISGRLRFPHERRQEKIYYITADSYAAAKSSPHLELLRKKGIEVLLLSDRIDEWMMNYLTEFDGKPFQSVSKVDESLEKLADEVDESAKEAEKALTPFIDRVKALLGERVKDVRLTHRLTDTPAIVSTDADEMSTQMAKLFAAAGQKVPEVKYIFELNPDHVLVKRAADTEDEAKFSEWVELLLDQALLAERGTLEDPNLFIRRMNQLLVS
;
A
#
# COMPACT_ATOMS: atom_id res chain seq x y z
N MET A 1 8.99 -27.33 -17.25
CA MET A 1 10.20 -26.55 -16.95
C MET A 1 9.78 -25.51 -15.90
N LEU A 2 9.88 -25.87 -14.62
CA LEU A 2 9.45 -25.01 -13.50
C LEU A 2 10.60 -24.03 -13.22
N LEU A 3 10.36 -22.74 -13.43
CA LEU A 3 11.30 -21.69 -13.07
C LEU A 3 11.44 -21.63 -11.53
N PRO A 4 12.66 -21.44 -10.99
CA PRO A 4 12.87 -21.37 -9.55
C PRO A 4 12.37 -20.03 -9.01
N ILE A 5 11.23 -20.03 -8.32
CA ILE A 5 10.75 -18.91 -7.51
C ILE A 5 11.78 -18.68 -6.39
N ARG A 6 12.38 -17.48 -6.33
CA ARG A 6 13.33 -17.11 -5.27
C ARG A 6 12.59 -16.74 -3.99
N PHE A 7 12.33 -17.74 -3.14
CA PHE A 7 11.84 -17.52 -1.78
C PHE A 7 12.98 -17.01 -0.89
N PHE A 8 12.93 -15.75 -0.46
CA PHE A 8 13.85 -15.23 0.55
C PHE A 8 13.30 -15.52 1.95
N CYS A 9 13.24 -16.80 2.30
CA CYS A 9 13.28 -17.21 3.71
C CYS A 9 14.74 -17.05 4.15
N ALA A 10 14.99 -16.30 5.20
CA ALA A 10 16.31 -16.21 5.81
C ALA A 10 16.63 -17.52 6.56
N ASP A 11 16.74 -18.63 5.84
CA ASP A 11 17.56 -19.78 6.24
C ASP A 11 17.90 -20.66 5.00
N ARG A 12 19.13 -20.50 4.52
CA ARG A 12 19.60 -20.94 3.20
C ARG A 12 19.96 -22.43 3.11
N ILE A 13 19.45 -23.31 3.99
CA ILE A 13 20.06 -24.65 4.20
C ILE A 13 19.21 -25.85 3.74
N SER A 14 17.88 -25.77 3.56
CA SER A 14 17.09 -27.01 3.37
C SER A 14 16.25 -27.17 2.10
N GLY A 15 16.13 -26.17 1.22
CA GLY A 15 15.35 -26.30 -0.03
C GLY A 15 13.87 -26.71 0.16
N ARG A 16 13.37 -26.70 1.39
CA ARG A 16 11.96 -26.87 1.75
C ARG A 16 11.38 -25.49 2.01
N LEU A 17 10.16 -25.24 1.49
CA LEU A 17 9.28 -24.28 2.13
C LEU A 17 9.12 -24.75 3.59
N ARG A 18 9.73 -24.02 4.52
CA ARG A 18 9.37 -24.08 5.93
C ARG A 18 8.69 -22.76 6.21
N PHE A 19 7.40 -22.80 6.52
CA PHE A 19 6.68 -21.67 7.09
C PHE A 19 6.93 -21.72 8.62
N PRO A 20 7.81 -20.91 9.21
CA PRO A 20 8.08 -20.95 10.63
C PRO A 20 7.01 -20.08 11.34
N HIS A 21 5.79 -20.61 11.45
CA HIS A 21 4.70 -20.26 12.41
C HIS A 21 3.34 -20.84 11.95
N GLU A 22 3.35 -22.09 11.44
CA GLU A 22 2.25 -22.75 10.72
C GLU A 22 0.85 -22.72 11.36
N ARG A 23 0.70 -22.49 12.67
CA ARG A 23 -0.57 -22.73 13.38
C ARG A 23 -1.52 -21.52 13.51
N ARG A 24 -1.08 -20.30 13.20
CA ARG A 24 -1.94 -19.09 13.36
C ARG A 24 -2.21 -18.30 12.09
N GLN A 25 -1.40 -18.48 11.05
CA GLN A 25 -1.55 -17.70 9.83
C GLN A 25 -2.45 -18.44 8.83
N GLU A 26 -3.64 -17.88 8.61
CA GLU A 26 -4.68 -18.42 7.72
C GLU A 26 -4.38 -18.19 6.24
N LYS A 27 -3.69 -17.10 5.88
CA LYS A 27 -3.39 -16.71 4.49
C LYS A 27 -1.89 -16.60 4.22
N ILE A 28 -1.45 -16.88 3.00
CA ILE A 28 -0.08 -16.63 2.55
C ILE A 28 0.00 -15.21 1.98
N TYR A 29 0.67 -14.31 2.69
CA TYR A 29 0.82 -12.92 2.24
C TYR A 29 1.95 -12.80 1.21
N TYR A 30 1.73 -11.98 0.18
CA TYR A 30 2.74 -11.66 -0.82
C TYR A 30 2.65 -10.20 -1.27
N ILE A 31 3.74 -9.69 -1.82
CA ILE A 31 3.81 -8.41 -2.52
C ILE A 31 4.51 -8.61 -3.86
N THR A 32 4.03 -7.93 -4.88
CA THR A 32 4.65 -7.85 -6.20
C THR A 32 5.19 -6.45 -6.43
N ALA A 33 6.43 -6.34 -6.91
CA ALA A 33 7.04 -5.06 -7.23
C ALA A 33 8.06 -5.19 -8.38
N ASP A 34 8.49 -4.08 -8.96
CA ASP A 34 9.46 -4.07 -10.07
C ASP A 34 10.85 -4.58 -9.67
N SER A 35 11.17 -4.58 -8.37
CA SER A 35 12.44 -5.05 -7.85
C SER A 35 12.32 -5.55 -6.42
N TYR A 36 13.24 -6.43 -6.02
CA TYR A 36 13.34 -6.89 -4.64
C TYR A 36 13.48 -5.74 -3.64
N ALA A 37 14.23 -4.68 -4.01
CA ALA A 37 14.40 -3.51 -3.16
C ALA A 37 13.07 -2.81 -2.91
N ALA A 38 12.29 -2.54 -3.98
CA ALA A 38 10.98 -1.93 -3.89
C ALA A 38 9.99 -2.78 -3.08
N ALA A 39 9.98 -4.11 -3.30
CA ALA A 39 9.18 -5.04 -2.52
C ALA A 39 9.53 -4.95 -1.02
N LYS A 40 10.82 -5.04 -0.69
CA LYS A 40 11.32 -5.04 0.69
C LYS A 40 11.08 -3.72 1.43
N SER A 41 11.13 -2.58 0.74
CA SER A 41 10.93 -1.25 1.34
C SER A 41 9.50 -0.74 1.21
N SER A 42 8.55 -1.58 0.78
CA SER A 42 7.17 -1.14 0.59
C SER A 42 6.49 -0.82 1.94
N PRO A 43 5.75 0.31 2.03
CA PRO A 43 4.95 0.65 3.19
C PRO A 43 3.91 -0.42 3.57
N HIS A 44 3.42 -1.17 2.57
CA HIS A 44 2.44 -2.26 2.78
C HIS A 44 2.97 -3.37 3.70
N LEU A 45 4.29 -3.44 3.93
CA LEU A 45 4.92 -4.42 4.80
C LEU A 45 5.07 -3.99 6.26
N GLU A 46 4.80 -2.73 6.60
CA GLU A 46 5.11 -2.19 7.93
C GLU A 46 4.42 -2.96 9.06
N LEU A 47 3.08 -3.06 9.03
CA LEU A 47 2.33 -3.79 10.04
C LEU A 47 2.73 -5.27 10.10
N LEU A 48 2.88 -5.93 8.95
CA LEU A 48 3.23 -7.35 8.90
C LEU A 48 4.62 -7.58 9.50
N ARG A 49 5.58 -6.70 9.23
CA ARG A 49 6.91 -6.71 9.82
C ARG A 49 6.86 -6.51 11.34
N LYS A 50 6.07 -5.54 11.82
CA LYS A 50 5.85 -5.29 13.27
C LYS A 50 5.29 -6.53 13.97
N LYS A 51 4.38 -7.24 13.31
CA LYS A 51 3.72 -8.46 13.83
C LYS A 51 4.54 -9.74 13.63
N GLY A 52 5.69 -9.67 12.96
CA GLY A 52 6.52 -10.84 12.64
C GLY A 52 5.85 -11.80 11.66
N ILE A 53 4.95 -11.30 10.82
CA ILE A 53 4.26 -12.08 9.78
C ILE A 53 5.13 -12.13 8.54
N GLU A 54 5.34 -13.33 8.01
CA GLU A 54 6.13 -13.53 6.80
C GLU A 54 5.34 -13.13 5.55
N VAL A 55 6.04 -12.47 4.62
CA VAL A 55 5.50 -12.02 3.34
C VAL A 55 6.43 -12.44 2.22
N LEU A 56 5.87 -13.02 1.16
CA LEU A 56 6.59 -13.37 -0.05
C LEU A 56 6.91 -12.11 -0.85
N LEU A 57 8.19 -11.87 -1.12
CA LEU A 57 8.65 -10.76 -1.95
C LEU A 57 8.84 -11.25 -3.38
N LEU A 58 7.87 -10.93 -4.23
CA LEU A 58 7.86 -11.30 -5.64
C LEU A 58 8.33 -10.10 -6.47
N SER A 59 9.32 -10.31 -7.31
CA SER A 59 9.96 -9.22 -8.07
C SER A 59 10.13 -9.50 -9.55
N ASP A 60 9.80 -10.72 -9.98
CA ASP A 60 9.86 -11.07 -11.40
C ASP A 60 8.53 -10.72 -12.05
N ARG A 61 8.58 -10.20 -13.28
CA ARG A 61 7.37 -9.77 -14.01
C ARG A 61 6.35 -10.89 -14.22
N ILE A 62 6.82 -12.14 -14.27
CA ILE A 62 5.97 -13.32 -14.41
C ILE A 62 5.19 -13.62 -13.12
N ASP A 63 5.68 -13.16 -11.96
CA ASP A 63 5.07 -13.44 -10.67
C ASP A 63 3.67 -12.84 -10.58
N GLU A 64 3.51 -11.58 -10.99
CA GLU A 64 2.20 -10.92 -11.03
C GLU A 64 1.19 -11.71 -11.87
N TRP A 65 1.64 -12.26 -13.00
CA TRP A 65 0.78 -13.07 -13.86
C TRP A 65 0.44 -14.41 -13.20
N MET A 66 1.45 -15.08 -12.62
CA MET A 66 1.31 -16.34 -11.89
C MET A 66 0.31 -16.22 -10.72
N MET A 67 0.36 -15.14 -9.95
CA MET A 67 -0.50 -14.95 -8.77
C MET A 67 -2.00 -14.80 -9.11
N ASN A 68 -2.36 -14.52 -10.36
CA ASN A 68 -3.78 -14.57 -10.78
C ASN A 68 -4.31 -15.99 -10.97
N TYR A 69 -3.42 -16.96 -11.19
CA TYR A 69 -3.79 -18.36 -11.39
C TYR A 69 -3.50 -19.21 -10.15
N LEU A 70 -2.50 -18.83 -9.36
CA LEU A 70 -2.12 -19.50 -8.13
C LEU A 70 -2.92 -18.95 -6.96
N THR A 71 -4.12 -19.49 -6.75
CA THR A 71 -5.07 -18.99 -5.73
C THR A 71 -4.79 -19.52 -4.33
N GLU A 72 -4.27 -20.74 -4.20
CA GLU A 72 -3.99 -21.38 -2.92
C GLU A 72 -2.78 -22.32 -2.97
N PHE A 73 -2.19 -22.59 -1.81
CA PHE A 73 -1.18 -23.60 -1.60
C PHE A 73 -1.42 -24.30 -0.27
N ASP A 74 -1.51 -25.63 -0.28
CA ASP A 74 -1.72 -26.45 0.92
C ASP A 74 -2.95 -26.00 1.76
N GLY A 75 -4.05 -25.68 1.08
CA GLY A 75 -5.29 -25.20 1.70
C GLY A 75 -5.24 -23.76 2.25
N LYS A 76 -4.15 -23.02 2.02
CA LYS A 76 -4.02 -21.61 2.42
C LYS A 76 -4.13 -20.70 1.19
N PRO A 77 -5.07 -19.75 1.16
CA PRO A 77 -5.20 -18.82 0.04
C PRO A 77 -4.08 -17.78 0.05
N PHE A 78 -3.72 -17.29 -1.13
CA PHE A 78 -2.77 -16.19 -1.28
C PHE A 78 -3.47 -14.83 -1.12
N GLN A 79 -2.80 -13.90 -0.44
CA GLN A 79 -3.29 -12.53 -0.22
C GLN A 79 -2.22 -11.51 -0.59
N SER A 80 -2.55 -10.62 -1.51
CA SER A 80 -1.68 -9.47 -1.79
C SER A 80 -1.79 -8.45 -0.65
N VAL A 81 -0.65 -7.96 -0.17
CA VAL A 81 -0.61 -6.89 0.84
C VAL A 81 -0.88 -5.51 0.26
N SER A 82 -0.73 -5.33 -1.06
CA SER A 82 -1.04 -4.07 -1.77
C SER A 82 -2.54 -3.91 -2.08
N LYS A 83 -3.33 -4.97 -1.83
CA LYS A 83 -4.79 -4.95 -1.99
C LYS A 83 -5.46 -4.82 -0.63
N VAL A 84 -6.61 -4.15 -0.63
CA VAL A 84 -7.47 -4.06 0.56
C VAL A 84 -8.02 -5.45 0.89
N ASP A 85 -7.88 -5.85 2.15
CA ASP A 85 -8.44 -7.11 2.65
C ASP A 85 -8.74 -7.02 4.15
N GLU A 86 -9.89 -7.55 4.56
CA GLU A 86 -10.35 -7.53 5.94
C GLU A 86 -9.42 -8.29 6.90
N SER A 87 -8.68 -9.31 6.42
CA SER A 87 -7.73 -10.02 7.29
C SER A 87 -6.55 -9.14 7.67
N LEU A 88 -6.15 -8.20 6.80
CA LEU A 88 -5.08 -7.25 7.06
C LEU A 88 -5.54 -6.17 8.05
N GLU A 89 -6.81 -5.79 8.00
CA GLU A 89 -7.40 -4.86 8.98
C GLU A 89 -7.49 -5.49 10.37
N LYS A 90 -7.85 -6.78 10.47
CA LYS A 90 -7.86 -7.55 11.74
C LYS A 90 -6.47 -7.75 12.35
N LEU A 91 -5.39 -7.59 11.57
CA LEU A 91 -4.02 -7.68 12.07
C LEU A 91 -3.56 -6.41 12.77
N ALA A 92 -4.22 -5.27 12.52
CA ALA A 92 -3.96 -4.05 13.26
C ALA A 92 -4.23 -4.29 14.75
N ASP A 93 -3.51 -3.58 15.62
CA ASP A 93 -3.79 -3.62 17.05
C ASP A 93 -5.25 -3.19 17.29
N GLU A 94 -5.93 -3.77 18.29
CA GLU A 94 -7.29 -3.36 18.62
C GLU A 94 -7.31 -1.84 18.84
N VAL A 95 -8.10 -1.15 18.02
CA VAL A 95 -8.26 0.30 18.09
C VAL A 95 -8.89 0.60 19.45
N ASP A 96 -8.11 1.22 20.33
CA ASP A 96 -8.62 1.63 21.63
C ASP A 96 -9.72 2.69 21.47
N GLU A 97 -10.50 2.93 22.53
CA GLU A 97 -11.60 3.90 22.47
C GLU A 97 -11.10 5.32 22.11
N SER A 98 -9.84 5.66 22.44
CA SER A 98 -9.26 6.96 22.10
C SER A 98 -8.93 7.09 20.60
N ALA A 99 -8.50 6.01 19.96
CA ALA A 99 -8.25 5.97 18.53
C ALA A 99 -9.56 5.99 17.73
N LYS A 100 -10.64 5.37 18.23
CA LYS A 100 -11.99 5.51 17.63
C LYS A 100 -12.52 6.94 17.73
N GLU A 101 -12.24 7.65 18.83
CA GLU A 101 -12.57 9.07 18.97
C GLU A 101 -11.74 9.94 18.01
N ALA A 102 -10.44 9.63 17.85
CA ALA A 102 -9.57 10.32 16.90
C ALA A 102 -10.03 10.11 15.44
N GLU A 103 -10.46 8.91 15.07
CA GLU A 103 -11.06 8.64 13.76
C GLU A 103 -12.30 9.51 13.53
N LYS A 104 -13.20 9.58 14.52
CA LYS A 104 -14.40 10.43 14.43
C LYS A 104 -14.03 11.90 14.27
N ALA A 105 -13.03 12.38 15.00
CA ALA A 105 -12.53 13.75 14.89
C ALA A 105 -11.91 14.05 13.52
N LEU A 106 -11.36 13.05 12.82
CA LEU A 106 -10.81 13.16 11.48
C LEU A 106 -11.83 13.00 10.36
N THR A 107 -13.10 12.70 10.65
CA THR A 107 -14.16 12.60 9.62
C THR A 107 -14.25 13.86 8.74
N PRO A 108 -14.26 15.09 9.29
CA PRO A 108 -14.27 16.31 8.47
C PRO A 108 -13.03 16.45 7.58
N PHE A 109 -11.87 15.98 8.05
CA PHE A 109 -10.63 15.96 7.28
C PHE A 109 -10.76 15.01 6.08
N ILE A 110 -11.26 13.79 6.29
CA ILE A 110 -11.49 12.81 5.20
C ILE A 110 -12.44 13.39 4.15
N ASP A 111 -13.55 13.98 4.58
CA ASP A 111 -14.54 14.56 3.66
C ASP A 111 -13.95 15.73 2.85
N ARG A 112 -13.12 16.57 3.49
CA ARG A 112 -12.40 17.66 2.82
C ARG A 112 -11.40 17.13 1.80
N VAL A 113 -10.68 16.05 2.12
CA VAL A 113 -9.77 15.37 1.18
C VAL A 113 -10.54 14.78 0.00
N LYS A 114 -11.68 14.12 0.24
CA LYS A 114 -12.56 13.58 -0.82
C LYS A 114 -13.05 14.67 -1.76
N ALA A 115 -13.50 15.79 -1.21
CA ALA A 115 -13.96 16.94 -2.00
C ALA A 115 -12.84 17.53 -2.86
N LEU A 116 -11.61 17.60 -2.33
CA LEU A 116 -10.45 18.12 -3.07
C LEU A 116 -10.01 17.17 -4.18
N LEU A 117 -9.90 15.87 -3.91
CA LEU A 117 -9.38 14.89 -4.87
C LEU A 117 -10.43 14.45 -5.91
N GLY A 118 -11.71 14.54 -5.57
CA GLY A 118 -12.82 14.21 -6.47
C GLY A 118 -12.69 12.80 -7.05
N GLU A 119 -12.81 12.70 -8.38
CA GLU A 119 -12.78 11.40 -9.09
C GLU A 119 -11.37 10.81 -9.28
N ARG A 120 -10.30 11.50 -8.86
CA ARG A 120 -8.92 11.02 -9.00
C ARG A 120 -8.62 9.80 -8.12
N VAL A 121 -9.35 9.66 -7.02
CA VAL A 121 -9.28 8.52 -6.11
C VAL A 121 -10.67 7.90 -5.99
N LYS A 122 -10.72 6.58 -5.80
CA LYS A 122 -11.96 5.85 -5.60
C LYS A 122 -12.61 6.22 -4.27
N ASP A 123 -11.79 6.24 -3.23
CA ASP A 123 -12.21 6.51 -1.86
C ASP A 123 -11.02 7.01 -1.04
N VAL A 124 -11.30 7.59 0.12
CA VAL A 124 -10.32 8.06 1.10
C VAL A 124 -10.73 7.48 2.46
N ARG A 125 -9.80 6.81 3.12
CA ARG A 125 -10.05 6.15 4.40
C ARG A 125 -8.87 6.26 5.36
N LEU A 126 -9.12 6.06 6.64
CA LEU A 126 -8.06 5.91 7.63
C LEU A 126 -7.59 4.45 7.68
N THR A 127 -6.32 4.25 8.01
CA THR A 127 -5.73 2.92 8.12
C THR A 127 -4.78 2.82 9.29
N HIS A 128 -4.87 1.71 10.02
CA HIS A 128 -3.95 1.33 11.11
C HIS A 128 -2.89 0.34 10.66
N ARG A 129 -2.76 0.15 9.34
CA ARG A 129 -1.79 -0.74 8.71
C ARG A 129 -0.40 -0.12 8.59
N LEU A 130 -0.29 1.17 8.87
CA LEU A 130 0.91 1.97 8.74
C LEU A 130 1.48 2.31 10.11
N THR A 131 2.80 2.45 10.16
CA THR A 131 3.54 2.85 11.37
C THR A 131 4.25 4.17 11.14
N ASP A 132 5.26 4.17 10.27
CA ASP A 132 6.10 5.32 9.97
C ASP A 132 5.68 6.04 8.69
N THR A 133 4.91 5.39 7.81
CA THR A 133 4.43 6.02 6.58
C THR A 133 3.16 6.84 6.83
N PRO A 134 3.04 8.07 6.29
CA PRO A 134 1.87 8.91 6.45
C PRO A 134 0.65 8.42 5.66
N ALA A 135 0.86 7.91 4.44
CA ALA A 135 -0.21 7.55 3.54
C ALA A 135 0.22 6.47 2.54
N ILE A 136 -0.72 5.65 2.11
CA ILE A 136 -0.55 4.69 1.02
C ILE A 136 -1.74 4.77 0.07
N VAL A 137 -1.55 4.22 -1.12
CA VAL A 137 -2.65 3.92 -2.03
C VAL A 137 -2.75 2.40 -2.20
N SER A 138 -3.98 1.92 -2.19
CA SER A 138 -4.30 0.50 -2.38
C SER A 138 -5.36 0.37 -3.47
N THR A 139 -5.51 -0.83 -4.01
CA THR A 139 -6.64 -1.17 -4.88
C THR A 139 -7.55 -2.16 -4.18
N ASP A 140 -8.81 -2.24 -4.62
CA ASP A 140 -9.70 -3.29 -4.14
C ASP A 140 -9.24 -4.69 -4.56
N ALA A 141 -9.78 -5.71 -3.87
CA ALA A 141 -9.46 -7.11 -4.10
C ALA A 141 -9.71 -7.52 -5.57
N ASP A 142 -10.86 -7.12 -6.13
CA ASP A 142 -11.30 -7.48 -7.48
C ASP A 142 -10.84 -6.52 -8.58
N GLU A 143 -10.14 -5.43 -8.22
CA GLU A 143 -9.66 -4.44 -9.17
C GLU A 143 -8.24 -4.74 -9.67
N MET A 144 -7.93 -4.10 -10.80
CA MET A 144 -6.62 -4.16 -11.44
C MET A 144 -5.55 -3.64 -10.48
N SER A 145 -4.52 -4.45 -10.21
CA SER A 145 -3.38 -4.01 -9.41
C SER A 145 -2.52 -3.02 -10.20
N THR A 146 -1.71 -2.23 -9.47
CA THR A 146 -0.70 -1.36 -10.09
C THR A 146 0.28 -2.13 -10.97
N GLN A 147 0.74 -3.30 -10.49
CA GLN A 147 1.69 -4.12 -11.23
C GLN A 147 1.08 -4.69 -12.51
N MET A 148 -0.18 -5.09 -12.47
CA MET A 148 -0.90 -5.53 -13.66
C MET A 148 -1.06 -4.38 -14.66
N ALA A 149 -1.45 -3.19 -14.21
CA ALA A 149 -1.55 -2.01 -15.07
C ALA A 149 -0.22 -1.69 -15.79
N LYS A 150 0.92 -1.82 -15.09
CA LYS A 150 2.25 -1.70 -15.70
C LYS A 150 2.55 -2.79 -16.73
N LEU A 151 2.11 -4.02 -16.50
CA LEU A 151 2.25 -5.10 -17.48
C LEU A 151 1.50 -4.79 -18.78
N PHE A 152 0.26 -4.28 -18.67
CA PHE A 152 -0.50 -3.82 -19.84
C PHE A 152 0.24 -2.69 -20.59
N ALA A 153 0.76 -1.71 -19.85
CA ALA A 153 1.51 -0.59 -20.42
C ALA A 153 2.74 -1.08 -21.20
N ALA A 154 3.51 -1.99 -20.60
CA ALA A 154 4.71 -2.54 -21.21
C ALA A 154 4.41 -3.48 -22.40
N ALA A 155 3.21 -4.04 -22.47
CA ALA A 155 2.73 -4.81 -23.62
C ALA A 155 2.18 -3.91 -24.75
N GLY A 156 2.18 -2.58 -24.59
CA GLY A 156 1.62 -1.64 -25.55
C GLY A 156 0.09 -1.69 -25.63
N GLN A 157 -0.57 -2.30 -24.66
CA GLN A 157 -2.02 -2.37 -24.58
C GLN A 157 -2.56 -1.12 -23.90
N LYS A 158 -3.84 -0.80 -24.17
CA LYS A 158 -4.52 0.29 -23.45
C LYS A 158 -4.65 -0.11 -21.98
N VAL A 159 -4.01 0.65 -21.10
CA VAL A 159 -4.03 0.43 -19.66
C VAL A 159 -5.38 0.87 -19.12
N PRO A 160 -6.16 0.00 -18.46
CA PRO A 160 -7.34 0.43 -17.73
C PRO A 160 -6.96 1.41 -16.63
N GLU A 161 -7.79 2.41 -16.39
CA GLU A 161 -7.57 3.37 -15.31
C GLU A 161 -7.63 2.64 -13.96
N VAL A 162 -6.57 2.76 -13.17
CA VAL A 162 -6.52 2.20 -11.82
C VAL A 162 -7.07 3.25 -10.86
N LYS A 163 -8.21 2.94 -10.23
CA LYS A 163 -8.80 3.81 -9.23
C LYS A 163 -8.28 3.40 -7.85
N TYR A 164 -7.47 4.26 -7.25
CA TYR A 164 -6.87 3.99 -5.95
C TYR A 164 -7.78 4.37 -4.80
N ILE A 165 -7.72 3.59 -3.73
CA ILE A 165 -8.20 3.96 -2.41
C ILE A 165 -7.03 4.62 -1.68
N PHE A 166 -7.20 5.88 -1.27
CA PHE A 166 -6.18 6.62 -0.56
C PHE A 166 -6.33 6.40 0.94
N GLU A 167 -5.34 5.76 1.55
CA GLU A 167 -5.35 5.42 2.97
C GLU A 167 -4.39 6.32 3.75
N LEU A 168 -4.89 6.94 4.82
CA LEU A 168 -4.15 7.88 5.64
C LEU A 168 -3.90 7.28 7.03
N ASN A 169 -2.68 7.45 7.55
CA ASN A 169 -2.31 7.04 8.89
C ASN A 169 -2.70 8.13 9.90
N PRO A 170 -3.74 7.93 10.73
CA PRO A 170 -4.22 8.96 11.66
C PRO A 170 -3.18 9.32 12.72
N ASP A 171 -2.21 8.44 13.01
CA ASP A 171 -1.20 8.67 14.03
C ASP A 171 0.01 9.47 13.54
N HIS A 172 0.19 9.56 12.21
CA HIS A 172 1.37 10.17 11.63
C HIS A 172 1.33 11.71 11.71
N VAL A 173 2.47 12.30 12.07
CA VAL A 173 2.62 13.75 12.29
C VAL A 173 2.22 14.59 11.07
N LEU A 174 2.58 14.14 9.86
CA LEU A 174 2.20 14.86 8.63
C LEU A 174 0.69 14.82 8.36
N VAL A 175 0.01 13.74 8.73
CA VAL A 175 -1.45 13.64 8.56
C VAL A 175 -2.15 14.56 9.54
N LYS A 176 -1.72 14.56 10.81
CA LYS A 176 -2.23 15.49 11.83
C LYS A 176 -2.00 16.95 11.43
N ARG A 177 -0.79 17.28 10.96
CA ARG A 177 -0.46 18.63 10.48
C ARG A 177 -1.31 19.06 9.28
N ALA A 178 -1.55 18.16 8.32
CA ALA A 178 -2.43 18.43 7.19
C ALA A 178 -3.88 18.65 7.66
N ALA A 179 -4.35 17.84 8.61
CA ALA A 179 -5.69 17.95 9.18
C ALA A 179 -5.92 19.28 9.93
N ASP A 180 -4.90 19.75 10.67
CA ASP A 180 -4.96 21.00 11.44
C ASP A 180 -4.79 22.26 10.57
N THR A 181 -4.47 22.13 9.28
CA THR A 181 -4.24 23.27 8.39
C THR A 181 -5.56 23.85 7.89
N GLU A 182 -5.95 25.01 8.43
CA GLU A 182 -7.18 25.71 8.04
C GLU A 182 -7.08 26.39 6.66
N ASP A 183 -5.91 26.94 6.31
CA ASP A 183 -5.68 27.60 5.02
C ASP A 183 -5.89 26.63 3.84
N GLU A 184 -6.84 26.94 2.96
CA GLU A 184 -7.24 26.06 1.85
C GLU A 184 -6.11 25.78 0.85
N ALA A 185 -5.25 26.77 0.58
CA ALA A 185 -4.16 26.60 -0.37
C ALA A 185 -3.09 25.67 0.22
N LYS A 186 -2.69 25.91 1.47
CA LYS A 186 -1.73 25.05 2.18
C LYS A 186 -2.27 23.64 2.42
N PHE A 187 -3.55 23.53 2.77
CA PHE A 187 -4.22 22.24 2.91
C PHE A 187 -4.16 21.45 1.61
N SER A 188 -4.50 22.09 0.48
CA SER A 188 -4.42 21.47 -0.83
C SER A 188 -3.00 20.99 -1.17
N GLU A 189 -1.98 21.80 -0.88
CA GLU A 189 -0.58 21.42 -1.07
C GLU A 189 -0.18 20.19 -0.22
N TRP A 190 -0.62 20.13 1.05
CA TRP A 190 -0.36 18.99 1.93
C TRP A 190 -0.99 17.70 1.42
N VAL A 191 -2.28 17.73 1.11
CA VAL A 191 -3.01 16.54 0.64
C VAL A 191 -2.41 16.01 -0.66
N GLU A 192 -2.10 16.92 -1.57
CA GLU A 192 -1.49 16.55 -2.85
C GLU A 192 -0.05 16.00 -2.67
N LEU A 193 0.73 16.56 -1.73
CA LEU A 193 2.05 16.00 -1.40
C LEU A 193 1.91 14.57 -0.86
N LEU A 194 0.97 14.34 0.06
CA LEU A 194 0.73 13.01 0.63
C LEU A 194 0.30 12.00 -0.44
N LEU A 195 -0.56 12.43 -1.39
CA LEU A 195 -0.99 11.58 -2.49
C LEU A 195 0.16 11.24 -3.43
N ASP A 196 0.98 12.23 -3.81
CA ASP A 196 2.15 11.98 -4.66
C ASP A 196 3.17 11.04 -3.97
N GLN A 197 3.40 11.18 -2.67
CA GLN A 197 4.26 10.26 -1.91
C GLN A 197 3.73 8.83 -1.96
N ALA A 198 2.43 8.65 -1.73
CA ALA A 198 1.79 7.35 -1.78
C ALA A 198 1.83 6.75 -3.21
N LEU A 199 1.53 7.54 -4.24
CA LEU A 199 1.61 7.12 -5.64
C LEU A 199 3.02 6.75 -6.04
N LEU A 200 4.04 7.49 -5.60
CA LEU A 200 5.44 7.16 -5.86
C LEU A 200 5.83 5.83 -5.20
N ALA A 201 5.39 5.59 -3.97
CA ALA A 201 5.67 4.34 -3.26
C ALA A 201 5.00 3.12 -3.94
N GLU A 202 3.79 3.29 -4.45
CA GLU A 202 3.01 2.21 -5.08
C GLU A 202 3.40 2.00 -6.56
N ARG A 203 3.42 3.06 -7.36
CA ARG A 203 3.74 3.01 -8.79
C ARG A 203 5.24 2.99 -9.05
N GLY A 204 6.10 3.36 -8.11
CA GLY A 204 7.55 3.49 -8.32
C GLY A 204 7.95 4.66 -9.23
N THR A 205 7.00 5.30 -9.90
CA THR A 205 7.18 6.44 -10.81
C THR A 205 6.02 7.41 -10.67
N LEU A 206 6.29 8.70 -10.86
CA LEU A 206 5.28 9.75 -10.92
C LEU A 206 5.10 10.25 -12.36
N GLU A 207 3.90 10.73 -12.66
CA GLU A 207 3.58 11.34 -13.96
C GLU A 207 4.32 12.67 -14.15
N ASP A 208 4.37 13.51 -13.11
CA ASP A 208 5.18 14.74 -13.09
C ASP A 208 6.04 14.81 -11.81
N PRO A 209 7.28 14.27 -11.85
CA PRO A 209 8.21 14.36 -10.73
C PRO A 209 8.60 15.80 -10.37
N ASN A 210 8.58 16.73 -11.34
CA ASN A 210 8.95 18.13 -11.10
C ASN A 210 7.83 18.87 -10.35
N LEU A 211 6.57 18.53 -10.60
CA LEU A 211 5.44 19.05 -9.82
C LEU A 211 5.54 18.63 -8.36
N PHE A 212 5.81 17.34 -8.11
CA PHE A 212 6.03 16.80 -6.76
C PHE A 212 7.15 17.55 -6.01
N ILE A 213 8.32 17.71 -6.66
CA ILE A 213 9.46 18.44 -6.05
C ILE A 213 9.10 19.91 -5.78
N ARG A 214 8.42 20.58 -6.72
CA ARG A 214 7.99 21.99 -6.53
C ARG A 214 7.05 22.14 -5.34
N ARG A 215 6.09 21.24 -5.19
CA ARG A 215 5.13 21.22 -4.07
C ARG A 215 5.83 20.98 -2.74
N MET A 216 6.76 20.02 -2.70
CA MET A 216 7.59 19.79 -1.52
C MET A 216 8.41 21.04 -1.16
N ASN A 217 9.07 21.67 -2.14
CA ASN A 217 9.85 22.87 -1.90
C ASN A 217 8.99 24.03 -1.37
N GLN A 218 7.79 24.21 -1.92
CA GLN A 218 6.85 25.24 -1.48
C GLN A 218 6.48 25.07 0.00
N LEU A 219 6.16 23.84 0.40
CA LEU A 219 5.81 23.51 1.79
C LEU A 219 7.01 23.63 2.76
N LEU A 220 8.24 23.44 2.29
CA LEU A 220 9.45 23.61 3.11
C LEU A 220 9.85 25.07 3.30
N VAL A 221 9.48 25.94 2.35
CA VAL A 221 9.76 27.39 2.42
C VAL A 221 8.71 28.13 3.27
N SER A 222 7.48 27.62 3.33
CA SER A 222 6.33 28.23 4.02
C SER A 222 6.27 27.96 5.52
#